data_AF-I9YGF9-F1
#
_entry.id   AF-I9YGF9-F1
#
_cell.length_a   1.000
_cell.length_b   1.000
_cell.length_c   1.000
_cell.angle_alpha   90.00
_cell.angle_beta   90.00
_cell.angle_gamma   90.00
#
_symmetry.space_group_name_H-M   'P 1'
#
loop_
_entity.id
_entity.type
_entity.pdbx_description
1 polymer ?
#
loop_
_entity_poly.entity_id
_entity_poly.type
_entity_poly.pdbx_seq_one_letter_code
_entity_poly.pdbx_strand_id
1 'polypeptide(L)'
;MNKRMLSIGQASKLLGVTIQTLRNWDKRDLLKPDELTKGGERRYKLESLRRINRSVVFNQDELKTIAYARVSSHDQQDDLIRQVQVLELYCAKCGFNYEVIQDLGSGMNYYKKGLTKLLNLILDNQVKRLVLTHKDRLLRFGAELVLSICEAKEV
;
A
#
# COMPACT_ATOMS: atom_id res chain seq x y z
N MET A 1 18.20 34.55 2.27
CA MET A 1 17.69 33.45 1.42
C MET A 1 16.17 33.42 1.52
N ASN A 2 15.46 33.59 0.39
CA ASN A 2 13.99 33.58 0.36
C ASN A 2 13.44 32.23 0.83
N LYS A 3 12.77 32.20 1.99
CA LYS A 3 12.07 31.00 2.49
C LYS A 3 10.86 30.73 1.60
N ARG A 4 11.02 29.90 0.59
CA ARG A 4 9.91 29.46 -0.27
C ARG A 4 8.99 28.53 0.55
N MET A 5 7.88 29.09 1.00
CA MET A 5 6.81 28.37 1.68
C MET A 5 5.88 27.75 0.65
N LEU A 6 5.51 26.49 0.86
CA LEU A 6 4.64 25.72 -0.02
C LEU A 6 3.31 25.46 0.67
N SER A 7 2.21 25.54 -0.08
CA SER A 7 0.91 25.08 0.39
C SER A 7 0.89 23.55 0.52
N ILE A 8 -0.08 23.00 1.25
CA ILE A 8 -0.21 21.53 1.36
C ILE A 8 -0.36 20.85 0.01
N GLY A 9 -1.03 21.46 -0.97
CA GLY A 9 -1.17 20.90 -2.32
C GLY A 9 0.13 20.93 -3.13
N GLN A 10 0.98 21.95 -2.92
CA GLN A 10 2.31 21.99 -3.52
C GLN A 10 3.25 20.99 -2.83
N ALA A 11 3.17 20.87 -1.51
CA ALA A 11 3.92 19.90 -0.72
C ALA A 11 3.55 18.47 -1.11
N SER A 12 2.27 18.18 -1.33
CA SER A 12 1.80 16.85 -1.71
C SER A 12 2.35 16.44 -3.08
N LYS A 13 2.31 17.36 -4.06
CA LYS A 13 2.91 17.15 -5.39
C LYS A 13 4.43 16.95 -5.31
N LEU A 14 5.12 17.71 -4.47
CA LEU A 14 6.57 17.60 -4.30
C LEU A 14 6.99 16.26 -3.67
N LEU A 15 6.18 15.74 -2.74
CA LEU A 15 6.45 14.52 -2.00
C LEU A 15 5.82 13.26 -2.64
N GLY A 16 5.07 13.39 -3.73
CA GLY A 16 4.41 12.24 -4.37
C GLY A 16 3.29 11.60 -3.54
N VAL A 17 2.71 12.33 -2.59
CA VAL A 17 1.65 11.82 -1.70
C VAL A 17 0.35 12.60 -1.85
N THR A 18 -0.75 12.05 -1.33
CA THR A 18 -2.03 12.78 -1.28
C THR A 18 -2.00 13.88 -0.21
N ILE A 19 -2.84 14.90 -0.36
CA ILE A 19 -3.05 15.93 0.66
C ILE A 19 -3.51 15.31 2.00
N GLN A 20 -4.34 14.26 1.93
CA GLN A 20 -4.84 13.58 3.13
C GLN A 20 -3.71 12.85 3.88
N THR A 21 -2.74 12.27 3.16
CA THR A 21 -1.53 11.68 3.74
C THR A 21 -0.75 12.71 4.56
N LEU A 22 -0.54 13.93 4.03
CA LEU A 22 0.12 15.00 4.78
C LEU A 22 -0.66 15.43 6.03
N ARG A 23 -2.00 15.46 5.97
CA ARG A 23 -2.84 15.74 7.16
C ARG A 23 -2.72 14.63 8.20
N ASN A 24 -2.65 13.38 7.77
CA ASN A 24 -2.49 12.23 8.65
C ASN A 24 -1.09 12.23 9.30
N TRP A 25 -0.05 12.60 8.56
CA TRP A 25 1.30 12.75 9.11
C TRP A 25 1.39 13.86 10.15
N ASP A 26 0.70 14.98 9.94
CA ASP A 26 0.59 16.03 10.94
C ASP A 26 -0.14 15.53 12.20
N LYS A 27 -1.26 14.82 12.05
CA LYS A 27 -1.99 14.22 13.20
C LYS A 27 -1.17 13.20 14.00
N ARG A 28 -0.26 12.48 13.34
CA ARG A 28 0.57 11.42 13.92
C ARG A 28 1.96 11.89 14.34
N ASP A 29 2.21 13.20 14.34
CA ASP A 29 3.50 13.83 14.64
C ASP A 29 4.66 13.35 13.75
N LEU A 30 4.37 12.81 12.56
CA LEU A 30 5.36 12.34 11.59
C LEU A 30 5.90 13.48 10.72
N LEU A 31 5.05 14.47 10.40
CA LEU A 31 5.44 15.68 9.67
C LEU A 31 4.55 16.85 10.07
N LYS A 32 5.10 17.79 10.83
CA LYS A 32 4.42 19.04 11.18
C LYS A 32 4.62 20.12 10.11
N PRO A 33 3.58 20.92 9.83
CA PRO A 33 3.77 22.14 9.05
C PRO A 33 4.77 23.06 9.75
N ASP A 34 5.60 23.75 8.98
CA ASP A 34 6.51 24.77 9.50
C ASP A 34 5.74 26.00 10.01
N GLU A 35 4.56 26.25 9.44
CA GLU A 35 3.69 27.36 9.81
C GLU A 35 2.22 27.00 9.55
N LEU A 36 1.34 27.52 10.41
CA LEU A 36 -0.09 27.58 10.16
C LEU A 36 -0.46 29.03 9.86
N THR A 37 -1.15 29.27 8.75
CA THR A 37 -1.67 30.60 8.45
C THR A 37 -2.76 31.00 9.47
N LYS A 38 -3.13 32.28 9.52
CA LYS A 38 -4.26 32.76 10.33
C LYS A 38 -5.58 32.03 10.02
N GLY A 39 -5.73 31.50 8.80
CA GLY A 39 -6.87 30.67 8.38
C GLY A 39 -6.71 29.17 8.65
N GLY A 40 -5.67 28.75 9.36
CA GLY A 40 -5.42 27.34 9.69
C GLY A 40 -4.83 26.51 8.54
N GLU A 41 -4.35 27.15 7.46
CA GLU A 41 -3.73 26.41 6.36
C GLU A 41 -2.30 26.01 6.69
N ARG A 42 -1.95 24.77 6.35
CA ARG A 42 -0.60 24.23 6.50
C ARG A 42 0.35 24.82 5.45
N ARG A 43 1.51 25.29 5.91
CA ARG A 43 2.62 25.75 5.09
C ARG A 43 3.90 25.02 5.45
N TYR A 44 4.66 24.65 4.44
CA TYR A 44 5.88 23.85 4.58
C TYR A 44 7.06 24.56 3.90
N LYS A 45 8.20 24.64 4.58
CA LYS A 45 9.44 25.10 3.96
C LYS A 45 9.93 24.05 2.98
N LEU A 46 10.36 24.48 1.80
CA LEU A 46 10.95 23.59 0.80
C LEU A 46 12.11 22.75 1.38
N GLU A 47 12.94 23.34 2.24
CA GLU A 47 14.07 22.66 2.88
C GLU A 47 13.62 21.58 3.88
N SER A 48 12.57 21.83 4.65
CA SER A 48 11.97 20.84 5.55
C SER A 48 11.43 19.67 4.74
N LEU A 49 10.70 19.95 3.66
CA LEU A 49 10.19 18.90 2.76
C LEU A 49 11.31 18.14 2.03
N ARG A 50 12.41 18.78 1.65
CA ARG A 50 13.54 18.10 0.99
C ARG A 50 14.31 17.18 1.94
N ARG A 51 14.46 17.57 3.21
CA ARG A 51 15.00 16.69 4.25
C ARG A 51 14.14 15.44 4.41
N ILE A 52 12.82 15.65 4.40
CA ILE A 52 11.82 14.59 4.49
C ILE A 52 11.79 13.76 3.22
N ASN A 53 11.86 14.33 2.02
CA ASN A 53 11.89 13.53 0.78
C ASN A 53 13.09 12.56 0.76
N ARG A 54 14.23 12.96 1.34
CA ARG A 54 15.40 12.08 1.50
C ARG A 54 15.28 11.08 2.66
N SER A 55 14.50 11.36 3.71
CA SER A 55 14.31 10.48 4.88
C SER A 55 12.98 9.69 4.89
N VAL A 56 12.05 10.09 4.03
CA VAL A 56 10.76 9.47 3.69
C VAL A 56 10.90 8.87 2.29
N VAL A 57 12.08 8.35 2.00
CA VAL A 57 12.11 6.93 1.70
C VAL A 57 11.50 6.29 2.95
N PHE A 58 10.18 6.07 2.95
CA PHE A 58 9.64 5.04 3.84
C PHE A 58 10.62 3.90 3.71
N ASN A 59 11.19 3.41 4.81
CA ASN A 59 12.06 2.25 4.75
C ASN A 59 11.24 1.15 4.05
N GLN A 60 11.38 1.06 2.71
CA GLN A 60 10.71 0.07 1.90
C GLN A 60 11.26 -1.32 2.27
N ASP A 61 12.31 -1.35 3.07
CA ASP A 61 12.87 -2.53 3.71
C ASP A 61 11.93 -3.11 4.79
N GLU A 62 11.01 -2.34 5.38
CA GLU A 62 9.99 -2.86 6.30
C GLU A 62 8.66 -3.21 5.64
N LEU A 63 8.41 -2.71 4.42
CA LEU A 63 7.17 -3.00 3.71
C LEU A 63 7.11 -4.47 3.29
N LYS A 64 5.98 -5.11 3.55
CA LYS A 64 5.82 -6.55 3.31
C LYS A 64 5.39 -6.82 1.89
N THR A 65 5.86 -7.94 1.35
CA THR A 65 5.28 -8.58 0.17
C THR A 65 4.04 -9.36 0.60
N ILE A 66 2.89 -9.12 -0.02
CA ILE A 66 1.69 -9.92 0.24
C ILE A 66 1.56 -10.98 -0.83
N ALA A 67 1.56 -12.24 -0.41
CA ALA A 67 1.23 -13.39 -1.24
C ALA A 67 -0.24 -13.73 -1.03
N TYR A 68 -1.06 -13.70 -2.08
CA TYR A 68 -2.50 -13.92 -1.95
C TYR A 68 -2.95 -15.18 -2.68
N ALA A 69 -3.65 -16.07 -1.97
CA ALA A 69 -4.17 -17.33 -2.49
C ALA A 69 -5.68 -17.45 -2.28
N ARG A 70 -6.37 -18.09 -3.22
CA ARG A 70 -7.83 -18.30 -3.13
C ARG A 70 -8.28 -19.56 -3.84
N VAL A 71 -9.25 -20.23 -3.23
CA VAL A 71 -10.04 -21.27 -3.89
C VAL A 71 -11.54 -21.00 -3.75
N SER A 72 -12.35 -21.60 -4.62
CA SER A 72 -13.76 -21.26 -4.72
C SER A 72 -14.64 -22.05 -3.76
N SER A 73 -14.27 -23.29 -3.43
CA SER A 73 -15.01 -24.18 -2.53
C SER A 73 -14.08 -24.93 -1.58
N HIS A 74 -14.63 -25.47 -0.48
CA HIS A 74 -13.88 -26.23 0.52
C HIS A 74 -13.25 -27.50 -0.09
N ASP A 75 -13.90 -28.09 -1.09
CA ASP A 75 -13.38 -29.28 -1.80
C ASP A 75 -12.03 -29.02 -2.50
N GLN A 76 -11.67 -27.75 -2.68
CA GLN A 76 -10.40 -27.33 -3.28
C GLN A 76 -9.34 -26.96 -2.22
N GLN A 77 -9.52 -27.36 -0.96
CA GLN A 77 -8.59 -27.01 0.12
C GLN A 77 -7.16 -27.50 -0.14
N ASP A 78 -6.99 -28.68 -0.75
CA ASP A 78 -5.66 -29.17 -1.13
C ASP A 78 -5.00 -28.29 -2.20
N ASP A 79 -5.78 -27.72 -3.12
CA ASP A 79 -5.28 -26.75 -4.10
C ASP A 79 -4.86 -25.45 -3.42
N LEU A 80 -5.59 -25.01 -2.39
CA LEU A 80 -5.21 -23.84 -1.60
C LEU A 80 -3.86 -24.04 -0.90
N ILE A 81 -3.67 -25.20 -0.27
CA ILE A 81 -2.40 -25.55 0.39
C ILE A 81 -1.24 -25.54 -0.61
N ARG A 82 -1.43 -26.14 -1.80
CA ARG A 82 -0.41 -26.12 -2.87
C ARG A 82 -0.11 -24.71 -3.36
N GLN A 83 -1.14 -23.88 -3.58
CA GLN A 83 -0.96 -22.49 -3.97
C GLN A 83 -0.13 -21.71 -2.94
N VAL A 84 -0.42 -21.89 -1.66
CA VAL A 84 0.33 -21.26 -0.57
C VAL A 84 1.79 -21.69 -0.60
N GLN A 85 2.06 -23.00 -0.69
CA GLN A 85 3.43 -23.51 -0.76
C GLN A 85 4.23 -22.95 -1.94
N VAL A 86 3.60 -22.84 -3.12
CA VAL A 86 4.24 -22.24 -4.30
C VAL A 86 4.59 -20.76 -4.07
N LEU A 87 3.67 -20.00 -3.49
CA LEU A 87 3.89 -18.59 -3.17
C LEU A 87 4.98 -18.40 -2.11
N GLU A 88 4.97 -19.21 -1.06
CA GLU A 88 5.98 -19.18 -0.01
C GLU A 88 7.37 -19.51 -0.56
N LEU A 89 7.47 -20.58 -1.36
CA LEU A 89 8.73 -20.98 -1.99
C LEU A 89 9.27 -19.89 -2.91
N TYR A 90 8.40 -19.26 -3.71
CA TYR A 90 8.78 -18.14 -4.58
C TYR A 90 9.28 -16.94 -3.76
N CYS A 91 8.52 -16.51 -2.76
CA CYS A 91 8.88 -15.37 -1.92
C CYS A 91 10.18 -15.62 -1.13
N ALA A 92 10.35 -16.81 -0.57
CA ALA A 92 11.56 -17.21 0.14
C ALA A 92 12.77 -17.25 -0.80
N LYS A 93 12.63 -17.82 -2.01
CA LYS A 93 13.69 -17.86 -3.02
C LYS A 93 14.13 -16.46 -3.45
N CYS A 94 13.19 -15.51 -3.52
CA CYS A 94 13.49 -14.13 -3.84
C CYS A 94 13.97 -13.29 -2.62
N GLY A 95 14.03 -13.88 -1.42
CA GLY A 95 14.44 -13.19 -0.19
C GLY A 95 13.46 -12.11 0.26
N PHE A 96 12.17 -12.24 -0.06
CA PHE A 96 11.16 -11.26 0.32
C PHE A 96 10.77 -11.43 1.79
N ASN A 97 10.57 -10.32 2.50
CA ASN A 97 9.79 -10.30 3.73
C ASN A 97 8.31 -10.36 3.35
N TYR A 98 7.62 -11.48 3.62
CA TYR A 98 6.28 -11.71 3.09
C TYR A 98 5.25 -12.15 4.14
N GLU A 99 3.98 -11.92 3.81
CA GLU A 99 2.82 -12.44 4.53
C GLU A 99 1.86 -13.10 3.53
N VAL A 100 1.35 -14.28 3.88
CA VAL A 100 0.38 -15.00 3.06
C VAL A 100 -1.03 -14.67 3.54
N ILE A 101 -1.88 -14.21 2.62
CA ILE A 101 -3.32 -14.03 2.84
C ILE A 101 -4.06 -15.09 2.02
N GLN A 102 -4.99 -15.79 2.67
CA GLN A 102 -5.78 -16.85 2.06
C GLN A 102 -7.25 -16.50 2.15
N ASP A 103 -7.99 -16.89 1.12
CA ASP A 103 -9.44 -16.72 1.09
C ASP A 103 -10.14 -17.96 0.51
N LEU A 104 -11.31 -18.24 1.03
CA LEU A 104 -12.17 -19.31 0.58
C LEU A 104 -13.50 -18.73 0.10
N GLY A 105 -13.88 -19.05 -1.14
CA GLY A 105 -15.13 -18.65 -1.74
C GLY A 105 -14.99 -18.15 -3.17
N SER A 106 -16.13 -17.96 -3.82
CA SER A 106 -16.23 -17.52 -5.21
C SER A 106 -15.38 -16.27 -5.49
N GLY A 107 -14.74 -16.25 -6.67
CA GLY A 107 -14.03 -15.08 -7.18
C GLY A 107 -14.95 -13.89 -7.49
N MET A 108 -16.26 -14.05 -7.37
CA MET A 108 -17.26 -12.97 -7.48
C MET A 108 -17.68 -12.41 -6.12
N ASN A 109 -17.16 -12.95 -5.00
CA ASN A 109 -17.40 -12.41 -3.67
C ASN A 109 -16.35 -11.36 -3.30
N TYR A 110 -16.76 -10.09 -3.24
CA TYR A 110 -15.89 -8.96 -2.94
C TYR A 110 -15.72 -8.69 -1.42
N TYR A 111 -16.48 -9.36 -0.55
CA TYR A 111 -16.51 -9.10 0.90
C TYR A 111 -15.72 -10.12 1.73
N LYS A 112 -14.83 -10.87 1.09
CA LYS A 112 -14.01 -11.87 1.78
C LYS A 112 -12.99 -11.20 2.70
N LYS A 113 -12.75 -11.78 3.87
CA LYS A 113 -11.91 -11.18 4.92
C LYS A 113 -10.48 -10.97 4.44
N GLY A 114 -9.91 -11.92 3.70
CA GLY A 114 -8.56 -11.80 3.15
C GLY A 114 -8.46 -10.65 2.14
N LEU A 115 -9.39 -10.58 1.20
CA LEU A 115 -9.45 -9.50 0.21
C LEU A 115 -9.58 -8.11 0.85
N THR A 116 -10.50 -7.96 1.82
CA THR A 116 -10.65 -6.69 2.55
C THR A 116 -9.37 -6.30 3.28
N LYS A 117 -8.69 -7.27 3.92
CA LYS A 117 -7.39 -7.05 4.56
C LYS A 117 -6.34 -6.60 3.54
N LEU A 118 -6.22 -7.30 2.41
CA LEU A 118 -5.29 -6.94 1.33
C LEU A 118 -5.52 -5.50 0.84
N LEU A 119 -6.77 -5.13 0.56
CA LEU A 119 -7.11 -3.79 0.08
C LEU A 119 -6.75 -2.72 1.11
N ASN A 120 -7.05 -2.93 2.39
CA ASN A 120 -6.68 -2.00 3.45
C ASN A 120 -5.16 -1.82 3.54
N LEU A 121 -4.39 -2.92 3.49
CA LEU A 121 -2.93 -2.86 3.50
C LEU A 121 -2.36 -2.05 2.32
N ILE A 122 -2.91 -2.24 1.11
CA ILE A 122 -2.52 -1.47 -0.08
C ILE A 122 -2.88 0.02 0.10
N LEU A 123 -4.10 0.30 0.55
CA LEU A 123 -4.58 1.68 0.73
C LEU A 123 -3.80 2.44 1.80
N ASP A 124 -3.33 1.73 2.83
CA ASP A 124 -2.51 2.27 3.93
C ASP A 124 -1.00 2.33 3.61
N ASN A 125 -0.60 2.00 2.37
CA ASN A 125 0.80 1.97 1.90
C ASN A 125 1.69 1.03 2.73
N GLN A 126 1.16 -0.13 3.13
CA GLN A 126 1.88 -1.14 3.93
C GLN A 126 2.38 -2.32 3.10
N VAL A 127 2.14 -2.29 1.79
CA VAL A 127 2.49 -3.36 0.85
C VAL A 127 3.57 -2.85 -0.09
N LYS A 128 4.64 -3.62 -0.25
CA LYS A 128 5.70 -3.37 -1.24
C LYS A 128 5.42 -4.02 -2.58
N ARG A 129 4.79 -5.20 -2.52
CA ARG A 129 4.57 -6.09 -3.65
C ARG A 129 3.38 -7.00 -3.40
N LEU A 130 2.55 -7.20 -4.41
CA LEU A 130 1.53 -8.24 -4.43
C LEU A 130 2.00 -9.41 -5.32
N VAL A 131 1.97 -10.63 -4.80
CA VAL A 131 2.29 -11.85 -5.53
C VAL A 131 1.06 -12.74 -5.62
N LEU A 132 0.75 -13.19 -6.84
CA LEU A 132 -0.37 -14.05 -7.16
C LEU A 132 0.14 -15.20 -8.04
N THR A 133 -0.47 -16.38 -7.92
CA THR A 133 -0.24 -17.47 -8.89
C THR A 133 -0.90 -17.15 -10.23
N HIS A 134 -2.14 -16.67 -10.19
CA HIS A 134 -2.89 -16.18 -11.36
C HIS A 134 -3.83 -15.04 -10.97
N LYS A 135 -4.12 -14.16 -11.92
CA LYS A 135 -5.04 -13.03 -11.74
C LYS A 135 -6.44 -13.44 -11.25
N ASP A 136 -7.00 -14.54 -11.76
CA ASP A 136 -8.32 -15.06 -11.35
C ASP A 136 -8.35 -15.49 -9.87
N ARG A 137 -7.19 -15.77 -9.25
CA ARG A 137 -7.10 -16.09 -7.83
C ARG A 137 -7.40 -14.89 -6.95
N LEU A 138 -7.22 -13.67 -7.44
CA LEU A 138 -7.66 -12.47 -6.72
C LEU A 138 -9.19 -12.33 -6.77
N LEU A 139 -9.71 -12.10 -7.98
CA LEU A 139 -11.13 -11.94 -8.30
C LEU A 139 -11.36 -12.44 -9.73
N ARG A 140 -12.57 -12.95 -10.01
CA ARG A 140 -12.96 -13.38 -11.36
C ARG A 140 -13.23 -12.18 -12.27
N PHE A 141 -13.79 -11.13 -11.72
CA PHE A 141 -14.03 -9.85 -12.38
C PHE A 141 -13.58 -8.71 -11.46
N GLY A 142 -13.04 -7.63 -12.02
CA GLY A 142 -12.59 -6.48 -11.24
C GLY A 142 -11.21 -6.65 -10.60
N ALA A 143 -10.48 -7.74 -10.91
CA ALA A 143 -9.08 -7.86 -10.53
C ALA A 143 -8.24 -6.73 -11.12
N GLU A 144 -8.59 -6.26 -12.32
CA GLU A 144 -7.98 -5.11 -12.99
C GLU A 144 -8.04 -3.85 -12.12
N LEU A 145 -9.17 -3.60 -11.45
CA LEU A 145 -9.32 -2.42 -10.60
C LEU A 145 -8.36 -2.48 -9.42
N VAL A 146 -8.19 -3.66 -8.81
CA VAL A 146 -7.24 -3.85 -7.71
C VAL A 146 -5.80 -3.67 -8.21
N LEU A 147 -5.46 -4.22 -9.38
CA LEU A 147 -4.15 -4.05 -9.99
C LEU A 147 -3.86 -2.59 -10.36
N SER A 148 -4.84 -1.84 -10.87
CA SER A 148 -4.71 -0.40 -11.12
C SER A 148 -4.51 0.40 -9.83
N ILE A 149 -5.13 -0.01 -8.71
CA ILE A 149 -4.86 0.57 -7.41
C ILE A 149 -3.42 0.26 -6.97
N CYS A 150 -2.94 -0.98 -7.17
CA CYS A 150 -1.55 -1.34 -6.89
C CYS A 150 -0.58 -0.44 -7.69
N GLU A 151 -0.80 -0.28 -8.99
CA GLU A 151 0.01 0.59 -9.86
C GLU A 151 0.00 2.05 -9.37
N ALA A 152 -1.17 2.58 -9.02
CA ALA A 152 -1.31 3.93 -8.47
C ALA A 152 -0.66 4.12 -7.08
N LYS A 153 -0.42 3.00 -6.36
CA LYS A 153 0.20 2.96 -5.04
C LYS A 153 1.66 2.52 -5.08
N GLU A 154 2.21 2.26 -6.26
CA GLU A 154 3.57 1.75 -6.48
C GLU A 154 3.84 0.42 -5.75
N VAL A 155 2.84 -0.49 -5.78
CA VAL A 155 2.88 -1.87 -5.25
C VAL A 155 3.20 -2.88 -6.34
#